data_AF-A0A7C6JTQ4-F1
#
_entry.id   AF-A0A7C6JTQ4-F1
#
_cell.length_a   1.000
_cell.length_b   1.000
_cell.length_c   1.000
_cell.angle_alpha   90.00
_cell.angle_beta   90.00
_cell.angle_gamma   90.00
#
_symmetry.space_group_name_H-M   'P 1'
#
loop_
_entity.id
_entity.type
_entity.pdbx_description
1 polymer ?
#
loop_
_entity_poly.entity_id
_entity_poly.type
_entity_poly.pdbx_seq_one_letter_code
_entity_poly.pdbx_strand_id
1 'polypeptide(L)'
;MRFKKLLICMFVAVLAFNFTNAFALAAEDTTVDSQEDEKQEYSEADLRLLSALIRCEAQSEIYRGKIAVGIVVMNRVKSGSYPDTVKGVIYQKSQFSPAKTGSLETALEDYDNGKFTSEEEKDCIKAAKAALSGVTSITIDDEKVDFSKFLYFSGRLSGYKLKLGNHQFK
;
A
#
# COMPACT_ATOMS: atom_id res chain seq x y z
N MET A 1 47.17 -16.01 41.34
CA MET A 1 46.16 -15.72 42.38
C MET A 1 45.78 -14.25 42.24
N ARG A 2 44.52 -13.91 41.86
CA ARG A 2 43.49 -13.25 42.73
C ARG A 2 44.10 -12.10 43.56
N PHE A 3 43.67 -10.85 43.44
CA PHE A 3 42.50 -10.23 44.11
C PHE A 3 42.26 -8.86 43.43
N LYS A 4 41.13 -8.52 42.80
CA LYS A 4 39.80 -8.17 43.33
C LYS A 4 39.76 -7.23 44.55
N LYS A 5 39.51 -5.94 44.23
CA LYS A 5 38.56 -4.97 44.83
C LYS A 5 38.85 -4.33 46.20
N LEU A 6 38.27 -3.11 46.32
CA LEU A 6 37.95 -2.27 47.51
C LEU A 6 39.13 -1.40 48.03
N LEU A 7 39.03 -0.10 48.35
CA LEU A 7 37.97 0.79 48.87
C LEU A 7 38.48 2.26 48.60
N ILE A 8 37.71 3.19 48.00
CA ILE A 8 36.94 4.28 48.64
C ILE A 8 37.71 5.59 48.98
N CYS A 9 37.06 6.72 48.63
CA CYS A 9 37.21 8.10 49.14
C CYS A 9 38.37 8.98 48.66
N MET A 10 38.14 9.71 47.57
CA MET A 10 38.42 11.17 47.48
C MET A 10 37.34 11.80 46.59
N PHE A 11 36.21 12.11 47.23
CA PHE A 11 35.26 13.11 46.75
C PHE A 11 36.02 14.40 46.45
N VAL A 12 36.03 14.88 45.20
CA VAL A 12 35.89 16.30 44.81
C VAL A 12 35.71 16.35 43.28
N ALA A 13 34.70 17.11 42.85
CA ALA A 13 34.47 17.58 41.47
C ALA A 13 33.84 16.61 40.46
N VAL A 14 32.72 16.00 40.85
CA VAL A 14 31.57 15.90 39.93
C VAL A 14 30.93 17.30 39.90
N LEU A 15 31.38 18.16 38.98
CA LEU A 15 30.70 19.40 38.64
C LEU A 15 29.59 19.09 37.64
N ALA A 16 28.43 18.81 38.21
CA ALA A 16 27.08 19.09 37.72
C ALA A 16 26.93 19.43 36.22
N PHE A 17 26.88 18.39 35.37
CA PHE A 17 25.95 18.42 34.25
C PHE A 17 24.66 17.78 34.77
N ASN A 18 23.70 18.64 35.14
CA ASN A 18 22.41 18.23 35.68
C ASN A 18 21.64 17.42 34.64
N PHE A 19 21.67 16.09 34.76
CA PHE A 19 20.73 15.20 34.08
C PHE A 19 19.69 14.73 35.10
N THR A 20 18.81 15.64 35.47
CA THR A 20 17.54 15.34 36.13
C THR A 20 16.43 15.88 35.24
N ASN A 21 15.78 14.98 34.50
CA ASN A 21 14.34 14.89 34.56
C ASN A 21 13.88 13.55 33.99
N ALA A 22 13.39 12.71 34.89
CA ALA A 22 12.41 11.70 34.56
C ALA A 22 11.02 12.37 34.56
N PHE A 23 10.21 11.99 33.58
CA PHE A 23 8.75 11.84 33.70
C PHE A 23 7.86 13.10 33.85
N ALA A 24 7.33 13.57 32.72
CA ALA A 24 5.96 14.10 32.51
C ALA A 24 5.80 14.28 30.97
N LEU A 25 4.96 13.53 30.24
CA LEU A 25 3.51 13.68 30.06
C LEU A 25 3.13 15.18 29.92
N ALA A 26 2.70 15.74 28.80
CA ALA A 26 2.05 15.22 27.60
C ALA A 26 2.66 15.84 26.35
N ALA A 27 2.77 15.03 25.30
CA ALA A 27 3.23 15.44 23.99
C ALA A 27 2.24 16.42 23.34
N GLU A 28 2.79 17.53 22.89
CA GLU A 28 2.29 18.32 21.78
C GLU A 28 2.50 17.48 20.51
N ASP A 29 1.45 16.85 20.00
CA ASP A 29 1.48 16.20 18.69
C ASP A 29 0.17 16.50 17.95
N THR A 30 0.08 17.72 17.44
CA THR A 30 -0.81 18.01 16.31
C THR A 30 0.06 17.89 15.06
N THR A 31 0.34 16.66 14.62
CA THR A 31 0.68 16.41 13.22
C THR A 31 -0.54 16.75 12.38
N VAL A 32 -0.60 18.00 11.92
CA VAL A 32 -1.27 18.33 10.67
C VAL A 32 -0.50 17.56 9.60
N ASP A 33 -1.00 16.39 9.20
CA ASP A 33 -0.57 15.69 8.00
C ASP A 33 -1.00 16.55 6.80
N SER A 34 -0.22 17.59 6.54
CA SER A 34 -0.29 18.34 5.29
C SER A 34 0.27 17.44 4.21
N GLN A 35 -0.59 16.59 3.64
CA GLN A 35 -0.38 15.99 2.32
C GLN A 35 -0.06 17.15 1.37
N GLU A 36 1.19 17.24 0.92
CA GLU A 36 1.56 18.13 -0.16
C GLU A 36 0.65 17.84 -1.37
N ASP A 37 -0.02 18.86 -1.89
CA ASP A 37 -0.82 18.81 -3.12
C ASP A 37 0.10 18.49 -4.31
N GLU A 38 0.52 17.23 -4.43
CA GLU A 38 0.97 16.67 -5.69
C GLU A 38 -0.22 16.78 -6.65
N LYS A 39 -0.03 17.54 -7.74
CA LYS A 39 -1.01 17.70 -8.81
C LYS A 39 -1.60 16.33 -9.17
N GLN A 40 -2.86 16.14 -8.79
CA GLN A 40 -3.54 14.87 -8.96
C GLN A 40 -3.73 14.58 -10.46
N GLU A 41 -2.92 13.66 -11.01
CA GLU A 41 -2.94 13.27 -12.43
C GLU A 41 -4.07 12.26 -12.78
N TYR A 42 -4.96 11.94 -11.83
CA TYR A 42 -6.04 10.98 -12.00
C TYR A 42 -7.39 11.51 -11.48
N SER A 43 -8.49 11.00 -12.03
CA SER A 43 -9.83 11.41 -11.60
C SER A 43 -10.22 10.74 -10.27
N GLU A 44 -11.03 11.42 -9.46
CA GLU A 44 -11.66 10.83 -8.26
C GLU A 44 -12.51 9.60 -8.61
N ALA A 45 -13.12 9.59 -9.80
CA ALA A 45 -13.88 8.45 -10.28
C ALA A 45 -13.00 7.21 -10.51
N ASP A 46 -11.80 7.39 -11.06
CA ASP A 46 -10.84 6.30 -11.26
C ASP A 46 -10.25 5.84 -9.93
N LEU A 47 -9.96 6.77 -9.01
CA LEU A 47 -9.50 6.43 -7.66
C LEU A 47 -10.55 5.60 -6.92
N ARG A 48 -11.79 6.06 -6.89
CA ARG A 48 -12.93 5.34 -6.29
C ARG A 48 -13.08 3.94 -6.88
N LEU A 49 -13.13 3.85 -8.21
CA LEU A 49 -13.36 2.58 -8.90
C LEU A 49 -12.20 1.59 -8.71
N LEU A 50 -10.95 2.06 -8.84
CA LEU A 50 -9.78 1.20 -8.70
C LEU A 50 -9.59 0.76 -7.23
N SER A 51 -9.85 1.63 -6.26
CA SER A 51 -9.80 1.29 -4.82
C SER A 51 -10.82 0.19 -4.49
N ALA A 52 -12.04 0.33 -4.97
CA ALA A 52 -13.10 -0.66 -4.77
C ALA A 52 -12.75 -2.02 -5.41
N LEU A 53 -12.19 -2.01 -6.63
CA LEU A 53 -11.72 -3.22 -7.27
C LEU A 53 -10.60 -3.90 -6.48
N ILE A 54 -9.58 -3.14 -6.06
CA ILE A 54 -8.45 -3.68 -5.29
C ILE A 54 -8.95 -4.28 -3.98
N ARG A 55 -9.96 -3.67 -3.33
CA ARG A 55 -10.60 -4.28 -2.16
C ARG A 55 -11.19 -5.66 -2.51
N CYS A 56 -11.97 -5.75 -3.58
CA CYS A 56 -12.58 -7.03 -3.97
C CYS A 56 -11.57 -8.11 -4.35
N GLU A 57 -10.48 -7.73 -5.02
CA GLU A 57 -9.50 -8.69 -5.55
C GLU A 57 -8.39 -9.02 -4.54
N ALA A 58 -8.01 -8.07 -3.68
CA ALA A 58 -6.74 -8.12 -2.95
C ALA A 58 -6.79 -7.55 -1.53
N GLN A 59 -7.96 -7.35 -0.90
CA GLN A 59 -8.04 -6.80 0.47
C GLN A 59 -7.15 -7.56 1.45
N SER A 60 -7.20 -8.89 1.44
CA SER A 60 -6.42 -9.75 2.35
C SER A 60 -4.98 -10.01 1.88
N GLU A 61 -4.54 -9.39 0.77
CA GLU A 61 -3.16 -9.50 0.29
C GLU A 61 -2.27 -8.46 0.98
N ILE A 62 -0.97 -8.73 1.00
CA ILE A 62 0.04 -7.76 1.44
C ILE A 62 0.02 -6.50 0.56
N TYR A 63 0.45 -5.36 1.10
CA TYR A 63 0.37 -4.06 0.41
C TYR A 63 0.96 -4.07 -1.02
N ARG A 64 2.14 -4.70 -1.22
CA ARG A 64 2.74 -4.86 -2.56
C ARG A 64 1.88 -5.67 -3.54
N GLY A 65 1.09 -6.63 -3.04
CA GLY A 65 0.13 -7.39 -3.83
C GLY A 65 -1.06 -6.54 -4.28
N LYS A 66 -1.53 -5.62 -3.42
CA LYS A 66 -2.56 -4.63 -3.75
C LYS A 66 -2.07 -3.67 -4.83
N ILE A 67 -0.84 -3.14 -4.68
CA ILE A 67 -0.21 -2.31 -5.72
C ILE A 67 -0.13 -3.07 -7.04
N ALA A 68 0.34 -4.32 -7.02
CA ALA A 68 0.49 -5.14 -8.21
C ALA A 68 -0.84 -5.34 -8.99
N VAL A 69 -1.96 -5.54 -8.30
CA VAL A 69 -3.29 -5.60 -8.94
C VAL A 69 -3.64 -4.27 -9.63
N GLY A 70 -3.42 -3.14 -8.93
CA GLY A 70 -3.62 -1.81 -9.52
C GLY A 70 -2.75 -1.56 -10.75
N ILE A 71 -1.47 -1.95 -10.70
CA ILE A 71 -0.55 -1.83 -11.84
C ILE A 71 -1.04 -2.65 -13.03
N VAL A 72 -1.52 -3.88 -12.83
CA VAL A 72 -2.04 -4.70 -13.94
C VAL A 72 -3.22 -4.00 -14.64
N VAL A 73 -4.13 -3.37 -13.89
CA VAL A 73 -5.22 -2.58 -14.49
C VAL A 73 -4.66 -1.43 -15.34
N MET A 74 -3.69 -0.69 -14.80
CA MET A 74 -3.09 0.44 -15.51
C MET A 74 -2.23 0.02 -16.70
N ASN A 75 -1.57 -1.13 -16.65
CA ASN A 75 -0.85 -1.71 -17.77
C ASN A 75 -1.81 -2.06 -18.91
N ARG A 76 -2.99 -2.61 -18.59
CA ARG A 76 -4.04 -2.88 -19.58
C ARG A 76 -4.47 -1.60 -20.26
N VAL A 77 -4.82 -0.56 -19.49
CA VAL A 77 -5.16 0.78 -20.01
C VAL A 77 -4.10 1.30 -21.00
N LYS A 78 -2.81 1.09 -20.69
CA LYS A 78 -1.67 1.61 -21.49
C LYS A 78 -1.26 0.70 -22.67
N SER A 79 -1.70 -0.55 -22.71
CA SER A 79 -1.17 -1.56 -23.64
C SER A 79 -1.72 -1.50 -25.07
N GLY A 80 -2.81 -0.75 -25.31
CA GLY A 80 -3.52 -0.71 -26.60
C GLY A 80 -4.26 -2.01 -26.98
N SER A 81 -4.10 -3.09 -26.23
CA SER A 81 -4.81 -4.38 -26.43
C SER A 81 -6.11 -4.48 -25.61
N TYR A 82 -6.35 -3.50 -24.74
CA TYR A 82 -7.47 -3.40 -23.82
C TYR A 82 -8.12 -2.01 -23.96
N PRO A 83 -9.32 -1.79 -23.39
CA PRO A 83 -9.88 -0.46 -23.31
C PRO A 83 -8.92 0.55 -22.67
N ASP A 84 -8.99 1.79 -23.13
CA ASP A 84 -8.10 2.91 -22.78
C ASP A 84 -8.56 3.69 -21.53
N THR A 85 -9.50 3.14 -20.77
CA THR A 85 -10.01 3.73 -19.52
C THR A 85 -10.05 2.68 -18.41
N VAL A 86 -9.85 3.12 -17.16
CA VAL A 86 -9.94 2.26 -15.97
C VAL A 86 -11.29 1.56 -15.91
N LYS A 87 -12.37 2.32 -16.12
CA LYS A 87 -13.74 1.78 -16.21
C LYS A 87 -13.87 0.74 -17.31
N GLY A 88 -13.35 1.01 -18.51
CA GLY A 88 -13.39 0.08 -19.63
C GLY A 88 -12.71 -1.24 -19.31
N VAL A 89 -11.52 -1.21 -18.70
CA VAL A 89 -10.78 -2.40 -18.29
C VAL A 89 -11.53 -3.19 -17.20
N ILE A 90 -12.05 -2.51 -16.18
CA ILE A 90 -12.70 -3.15 -15.03
C ILE A 90 -14.02 -3.82 -15.42
N TYR A 91 -14.83 -3.16 -16.25
CA TYR A 91 -16.11 -3.70 -16.70
C TYR A 91 -16.02 -4.56 -17.97
N GLN A 92 -14.82 -4.79 -18.49
CA GLN A 92 -14.64 -5.67 -19.63
C GLN A 92 -15.14 -7.08 -19.30
N LYS A 93 -15.92 -7.65 -20.23
CA LYS A 93 -16.61 -8.93 -20.03
C LYS A 93 -15.62 -10.02 -19.57
N SER A 94 -15.89 -10.56 -18.38
CA SER A 94 -15.18 -11.70 -17.80
C SER A 94 -13.72 -11.43 -17.40
N GLN A 95 -13.30 -10.17 -17.27
CA GLN A 95 -11.98 -9.83 -16.73
C GLN A 95 -11.95 -9.82 -15.19
N PHE A 96 -12.98 -9.26 -14.57
CA PHE A 96 -13.10 -9.17 -13.11
C PHE A 96 -14.47 -9.69 -12.67
N SER A 97 -14.48 -10.75 -11.88
CA SER A 97 -15.72 -11.36 -11.37
C SER A 97 -16.54 -10.39 -10.49
N PRO A 98 -15.92 -9.57 -9.60
CA PRO A 98 -16.65 -8.64 -8.74
C PRO A 98 -17.52 -7.63 -9.49
N ALA A 99 -17.14 -7.25 -10.72
CA ALA A 99 -17.90 -6.32 -11.56
C ALA A 99 -19.26 -6.89 -12.01
N LYS A 100 -19.50 -8.20 -11.86
CA LYS A 100 -20.77 -8.87 -12.24
C LYS A 100 -21.54 -9.43 -11.04
N THR A 101 -20.88 -9.68 -9.92
CA THR A 101 -21.48 -10.38 -8.76
C THR A 101 -22.11 -9.43 -7.74
N GLY A 102 -22.10 -8.12 -7.98
CA GLY A 102 -22.55 -7.09 -7.04
C GLY A 102 -21.52 -6.73 -5.97
N SER A 103 -20.46 -7.54 -5.79
CA SER A 103 -19.39 -7.28 -4.81
C SER A 103 -18.66 -5.96 -5.08
N LEU A 104 -18.45 -5.60 -6.35
CA LEU A 104 -17.87 -4.31 -6.71
C LEU A 104 -18.81 -3.16 -6.37
N GLU A 105 -20.13 -3.32 -6.56
CA GLU A 105 -21.12 -2.31 -6.19
C GLU A 105 -21.11 -2.06 -4.69
N THR A 106 -21.12 -3.11 -3.87
CA THR A 106 -20.99 -2.97 -2.42
C THR A 106 -19.68 -2.29 -2.02
N ALA A 107 -18.56 -2.56 -2.71
CA ALA A 107 -17.30 -1.87 -2.46
C ALA A 107 -17.31 -0.39 -2.84
N LEU A 108 -18.04 -0.03 -3.88
CA LEU A 108 -18.25 1.34 -4.28
C LEU A 108 -19.11 2.10 -3.25
N GLU A 109 -20.20 1.50 -2.79
CA GLU A 109 -21.03 2.06 -1.71
C GLU A 109 -20.25 2.20 -0.40
N ASP A 110 -19.45 1.19 -0.02
CA ASP A 110 -18.61 1.25 1.17
C ASP A 110 -17.57 2.36 1.08
N TYR A 111 -16.96 2.55 -0.10
CA TYR A 111 -16.03 3.67 -0.35
C TYR A 111 -16.72 5.02 -0.16
N ASP A 112 -17.89 5.21 -0.78
CA ASP A 112 -18.64 6.48 -0.71
C ASP A 112 -19.12 6.82 0.70
N ASN A 113 -19.45 5.79 1.48
CA ASN A 113 -19.86 5.93 2.87
C ASN A 113 -18.68 6.04 3.84
N GLY A 114 -17.44 6.13 3.35
CA GLY A 114 -16.24 6.25 4.19
C GLY A 114 -15.95 5.02 5.03
N LYS A 115 -16.40 3.83 4.61
CA LYS A 115 -16.27 2.57 5.37
C LYS A 115 -14.95 1.85 5.17
N PHE A 116 -14.07 2.36 4.30
CA PHE A 116 -12.69 1.87 4.16
C PHE A 116 -11.85 2.31 5.37
N THR A 117 -12.08 1.64 6.50
CA THR A 117 -11.64 2.08 7.83
C THR A 117 -10.55 1.19 8.39
N SER A 118 -10.49 -0.07 7.98
CA SER A 118 -9.39 -0.96 8.32
C SER A 118 -8.10 -0.55 7.62
N GLU A 119 -6.95 -0.91 8.17
CA GLU A 119 -5.67 -0.65 7.52
C GLU A 119 -5.58 -1.37 6.17
N GLU A 120 -6.15 -2.57 6.04
CA GLU A 120 -6.17 -3.26 4.76
C GLU A 120 -6.99 -2.53 3.69
N GLU A 121 -8.10 -1.90 4.06
CA GLU A 121 -8.93 -1.13 3.14
C GLU A 121 -8.29 0.22 2.79
N LYS A 122 -7.71 0.92 3.77
CA LYS A 122 -6.92 2.15 3.51
C LYS A 122 -5.77 1.86 2.57
N ASP A 123 -5.12 0.70 2.73
CA ASP A 123 -4.07 0.25 1.83
C ASP A 123 -4.57 0.00 0.40
N CYS A 124 -5.84 -0.36 0.20
CA CYS A 124 -6.43 -0.45 -1.15
C CYS A 124 -6.50 0.93 -1.80
N ILE A 125 -6.85 1.98 -1.05
CA ILE A 125 -6.85 3.37 -1.53
C ILE A 125 -5.43 3.81 -1.86
N LYS A 126 -4.47 3.60 -0.94
CA LYS A 126 -3.06 3.92 -1.17
C LYS A 126 -2.50 3.20 -2.40
N ALA A 127 -2.84 1.93 -2.59
CA ALA A 127 -2.41 1.14 -3.75
C ALA A 127 -3.02 1.65 -5.06
N ALA A 128 -4.30 2.04 -5.05
CA ALA A 128 -4.96 2.65 -6.20
C ALA A 128 -4.30 3.98 -6.58
N LYS A 129 -4.04 4.86 -5.60
CA LYS A 129 -3.31 6.12 -5.82
C LYS A 129 -1.94 5.85 -6.45
N ALA A 130 -1.15 4.95 -5.89
CA ALA A 130 0.16 4.61 -6.42
C ALA A 130 0.10 4.16 -7.90
N ALA A 131 -0.82 3.25 -8.23
CA ALA A 131 -0.98 2.78 -9.60
C ALA A 131 -1.42 3.90 -10.56
N LEU A 132 -2.38 4.73 -10.15
CA LEU A 132 -2.92 5.83 -10.94
C LEU A 132 -1.89 6.95 -11.16
N SER A 133 -1.05 7.24 -10.16
CA SER A 133 0.10 8.15 -10.27
C SER A 133 1.23 7.59 -11.15
N GLY A 134 1.07 6.38 -11.70
CA GLY A 134 2.00 5.84 -12.70
C GLY A 134 3.12 4.99 -12.13
N VAL A 135 3.02 4.49 -10.89
CA VAL A 135 3.93 3.45 -10.39
C VAL A 135 3.82 2.22 -11.30
N THR A 136 4.95 1.71 -11.78
CA THR A 136 5.03 0.52 -12.66
C THR A 136 5.92 -0.59 -12.10
N SER A 137 6.38 -0.46 -10.87
CA SER A 137 7.34 -1.37 -10.25
C SER A 137 7.11 -1.47 -8.75
N ILE A 138 7.46 -2.60 -8.16
CA ILE A 138 7.39 -2.80 -6.70
C ILE A 138 8.74 -3.27 -6.18
N THR A 139 9.03 -2.98 -4.92
CA THR A 139 10.23 -3.49 -4.24
C THR A 139 9.91 -4.83 -3.56
N ILE A 140 10.76 -5.82 -3.78
CA ILE A 140 10.72 -7.15 -3.17
C ILE A 140 12.12 -7.46 -2.68
N ASP A 141 12.30 -7.66 -1.37
CA ASP A 141 13.60 -8.01 -0.78
C ASP A 141 14.73 -7.06 -1.24
N ASP A 142 14.45 -5.75 -1.19
CA ASP A 142 15.31 -4.64 -1.65
C ASP A 142 15.60 -4.61 -3.16
N GLU A 143 15.01 -5.50 -3.95
CA GLU A 143 15.08 -5.49 -5.41
C GLU A 143 13.85 -4.83 -6.03
N LYS A 144 14.06 -3.91 -6.97
CA LYS A 144 12.99 -3.28 -7.74
C LYS A 144 12.58 -4.20 -8.90
N VAL A 145 11.38 -4.76 -8.81
CA VAL A 145 10.81 -5.62 -9.84
C VAL A 145 9.94 -4.79 -10.78
N ASP A 146 10.28 -4.79 -12.07
CA ASP A 146 9.49 -4.16 -13.12
C ASP A 146 8.19 -4.92 -13.37
N PHE A 147 7.06 -4.24 -13.18
CA PHE A 147 5.73 -4.79 -13.39
C PHE A 147 5.12 -4.44 -14.75
N SER A 148 5.79 -3.66 -15.59
CA SER A 148 5.25 -3.12 -16.85
C SER A 148 4.73 -4.17 -17.84
N LYS A 149 5.27 -5.40 -17.78
CA LYS A 149 4.90 -6.50 -18.68
C LYS A 149 3.76 -7.38 -18.18
N PHE A 150 3.38 -7.25 -16.91
CA PHE A 150 2.35 -8.09 -16.32
C PHE A 150 0.96 -7.56 -16.69
N LEU A 151 0.16 -8.40 -17.33
CA LEU A 151 -1.19 -8.08 -17.80
C LEU A 151 -2.24 -8.97 -17.15
N TYR A 152 -1.84 -10.00 -16.41
CA TYR A 152 -2.75 -10.96 -15.80
C TYR A 152 -2.35 -11.29 -14.38
N PHE A 153 -3.34 -11.52 -13.53
CA PHE A 153 -3.16 -12.15 -12.23
C PHE A 153 -4.27 -13.17 -11.97
N SER A 154 -3.96 -14.20 -11.19
CA SER A 154 -4.94 -15.19 -10.70
C SER A 154 -4.34 -15.99 -9.55
N GLY A 155 -5.15 -16.69 -8.77
CA GLY A 155 -4.67 -17.65 -7.77
C GLY A 155 -4.01 -18.91 -8.36
N ARG A 156 -4.34 -19.25 -9.61
CA ARG A 156 -3.86 -20.47 -10.30
C ARG A 156 -3.60 -20.17 -11.78
N LEU A 157 -2.39 -19.75 -12.10
CA LEU A 157 -1.98 -19.32 -13.43
C LEU A 157 -0.82 -20.17 -13.95
N SER A 158 -1.03 -20.85 -15.08
CA SER A 158 0.03 -21.65 -15.69
C SER A 158 1.12 -20.76 -16.29
N GLY A 159 2.37 -21.06 -15.93
CA GLY A 159 3.55 -20.33 -16.39
C GLY A 159 3.65 -18.90 -15.85
N TYR A 160 3.16 -18.67 -14.63
CA TYR A 160 3.35 -17.41 -13.91
C TYR A 160 4.84 -17.07 -13.78
N LYS A 161 5.16 -15.77 -13.76
CA LYS A 161 6.53 -15.27 -13.62
C LYS A 161 6.85 -14.78 -12.22
N LEU A 162 5.83 -14.37 -11.48
CA LEU A 162 5.96 -13.87 -10.12
C LEU A 162 4.74 -14.27 -9.28
N LYS A 163 4.96 -14.52 -8.00
CA LYS A 163 3.91 -14.78 -7.01
C LYS A 163 4.05 -13.83 -5.83
N LEU A 164 2.97 -13.15 -5.46
CA LEU A 164 2.86 -12.32 -4.27
C LEU A 164 1.62 -12.79 -3.49
N GLY A 165 1.82 -13.26 -2.25
CA GLY A 165 0.74 -13.84 -1.46
C GLY A 165 0.00 -14.93 -2.23
N ASN A 166 -1.30 -14.78 -2.43
CA ASN A 166 -2.11 -15.75 -3.17
C ASN A 166 -2.16 -15.46 -4.68
N HIS A 167 -1.67 -14.32 -5.15
CA HIS A 167 -1.70 -13.94 -6.55
C HIS A 167 -0.45 -14.37 -7.32
N GLN A 168 -0.69 -14.93 -8.50
CA GLN A 168 0.32 -15.28 -9.50
C GLN A 168 0.14 -14.35 -10.70
N PHE A 169 1.24 -13.77 -11.17
CA PHE A 169 1.25 -12.74 -12.21
C PHE A 169 1.92 -13.24 -13.49
N LYS A 170 1.37 -12.86 -14.64
CA LYS A 170 1.89 -13.16 -15.98
C LYS A 170 1.71 -12.01 -16.96
#